data_AF-A0A1Y2U7P5-F1
#
_entry.id   AF-A0A1Y2U7P5-F1
#
_cell.length_a   1.000
_cell.length_b   1.000
_cell.length_c   1.000
_cell.angle_alpha   90.00
_cell.angle_beta   90.00
_cell.angle_gamma   90.00
#
_symmetry.space_group_name_H-M   'P 1'
#
loop_
_entity.id
_entity.type
_entity.pdbx_description
1 polymer ?
#
loop_
_entity_poly.entity_id
_entity_poly.type
_entity_poly.pdbx_seq_one_letter_code
_entity_poly.pdbx_strand_id
1 'polypeptide(L)'
;MKLSLVFAFWLTVAVSQQFPECTRELAETDDCADVINANACYNQFRFRDNQTLSCIGGTDNNARAKKACECCSCVGKQMCDWVTKQRFQC
;
A
#
# COMPACT_ATOMS: atom_id res chain seq x y z
N MET A 1 11.68 -3.96 50.68
CA MET A 1 11.72 -3.77 49.22
C MET A 1 10.67 -4.69 48.61
N LYS A 2 9.57 -4.16 48.08
CA LYS A 2 8.50 -4.95 47.43
C LYS A 2 8.62 -4.74 45.91
N LEU A 3 9.16 -5.73 45.20
CA LEU A 3 9.11 -5.77 43.74
C LEU A 3 7.73 -6.27 43.33
N SER A 4 6.86 -5.38 42.86
CA SER A 4 5.68 -5.76 42.09
C SER A 4 6.02 -5.68 40.61
N LEU A 5 6.32 -6.84 40.02
CA LEU A 5 6.44 -7.04 38.58
C LEU A 5 5.04 -7.00 37.96
N VAL A 6 4.68 -5.87 37.36
CA VAL A 6 3.50 -5.78 36.48
C VAL A 6 3.96 -6.08 35.06
N PHE A 7 3.81 -7.33 34.63
CA PHE A 7 3.96 -7.73 33.23
C PHE A 7 2.73 -7.23 32.45
N ALA A 8 2.86 -6.09 31.78
CA ALA A 8 1.87 -5.66 30.78
C ALA A 8 2.13 -6.42 29.47
N PHE A 9 1.29 -7.42 29.20
CA PHE A 9 1.33 -8.20 27.95
C PHE A 9 0.72 -7.36 26.82
N TRP A 10 1.57 -6.72 26.01
CA TRP A 10 1.13 -6.04 24.78
C TRP A 10 0.91 -7.11 23.70
N LEU A 11 -0.33 -7.58 23.52
CA LEU A 11 -0.69 -8.34 22.33
C LEU A 11 -0.66 -7.41 21.12
N THR A 12 0.38 -7.52 20.29
CA THR A 12 0.39 -6.92 18.97
C THR A 12 -0.42 -7.82 18.04
N VAL A 13 -1.66 -7.42 17.74
CA VAL A 13 -2.47 -8.05 16.69
C VAL A 13 -1.85 -7.66 15.35
N ALA A 14 -1.17 -8.60 14.69
CA ALA A 14 -0.73 -8.43 13.31
C ALA A 14 -1.94 -8.55 12.39
N VAL A 15 -2.52 -7.41 11.99
CA VAL A 15 -3.52 -7.37 10.92
C VAL A 15 -2.77 -7.53 9.60
N SER A 16 -2.95 -8.67 8.93
CA SER A 16 -2.50 -8.83 7.55
C SER A 16 -3.45 -8.06 6.63
N GLN A 17 -2.95 -7.04 5.93
CA GLN A 17 -3.74 -6.35 4.90
C GLN A 17 -4.06 -7.34 3.77
N GLN A 18 -5.35 -7.45 3.43
CA GLN A 18 -5.82 -8.26 2.32
C GLN A 18 -6.05 -7.35 1.12
N PHE A 19 -5.35 -7.64 0.03
CA PHE A 19 -5.51 -6.93 -1.23
C PHE A 19 -6.42 -7.72 -2.16
N PRO A 20 -7.26 -7.06 -2.98
CA PRO A 20 -8.00 -7.76 -4.01
C PRO A 20 -7.04 -8.44 -4.98
N GLU A 21 -7.40 -9.64 -5.44
CA GLU A 21 -6.68 -10.27 -6.55
C GLU A 21 -6.80 -9.40 -7.79
N CYS A 22 -5.72 -9.26 -8.56
CA CYS A 22 -5.80 -8.56 -9.82
C CYS A 22 -6.50 -9.44 -10.86
N THR A 23 -7.79 -9.17 -11.10
CA THR A 23 -8.50 -9.71 -12.25
C THR A 23 -8.20 -8.89 -13.49
N ARG A 24 -8.44 -9.46 -14.68
CA ARG A 24 -8.32 -8.72 -15.93
C ARG A 24 -9.24 -7.50 -15.95
N GLU A 25 -10.47 -7.65 -15.46
CA GLU A 25 -11.45 -6.57 -15.38
C GLU A 25 -10.99 -5.45 -14.44
N LEU A 26 -10.34 -5.80 -13.31
CA LEU A 26 -9.76 -4.81 -12.39
C LEU A 26 -8.57 -4.08 -13.03
N ALA A 27 -7.68 -4.81 -13.71
CA ALA A 27 -6.53 -4.25 -14.40
C ALA A 27 -6.91 -3.26 -15.53
N GLU A 28 -8.07 -3.48 -16.16
CA GLU A 28 -8.61 -2.65 -17.25
C GLU A 28 -9.34 -1.38 -16.76
N THR A 29 -9.54 -1.21 -15.45
CA THR A 29 -10.10 0.03 -14.90
C THR A 29 -9.12 1.20 -15.07
N ASP A 30 -9.65 2.41 -15.28
CA ASP A 30 -8.82 3.62 -15.39
C ASP A 30 -7.95 3.84 -14.13
N ASP A 31 -8.45 3.47 -12.96
CA ASP A 31 -7.73 3.60 -11.69
C ASP A 31 -6.52 2.65 -11.61
N CYS A 32 -6.67 1.41 -12.05
CA CYS A 32 -5.53 0.49 -12.10
C CYS A 32 -4.64 0.74 -13.30
N ALA A 33 -5.17 1.21 -14.43
CA ALA A 33 -4.37 1.67 -15.55
C ALA A 33 -3.48 2.86 -15.14
N ASP A 34 -3.97 3.82 -14.34
CA ASP A 34 -3.17 4.90 -13.76
C ASP A 34 -2.02 4.37 -12.90
N VAL A 35 -2.31 3.39 -12.03
CA VAL A 35 -1.32 2.80 -11.11
C VAL A 35 -0.31 1.91 -11.85
N ILE A 36 -0.72 1.19 -12.89
CA ILE A 36 0.12 0.33 -13.74
C ILE A 36 0.98 1.19 -14.69
N ASN A 37 0.39 2.22 -15.31
CA ASN A 37 1.10 3.16 -16.19
C ASN A 37 2.09 4.04 -15.43
N ALA A 38 1.97 4.13 -14.10
CA ALA A 38 3.03 4.64 -13.23
C ALA A 38 4.30 3.75 -13.19
N ASN A 39 4.50 2.86 -14.18
CA ASN A 39 5.78 2.24 -14.59
C ASN A 39 6.99 3.17 -14.35
N ALA A 40 6.88 4.44 -14.73
CA ALA A 40 7.94 5.43 -14.53
C ALA A 40 8.38 5.53 -13.06
N CYS A 41 7.47 5.34 -12.11
CA CYS A 41 7.72 5.51 -10.69
C CYS A 41 8.25 4.26 -10.01
N TYR A 42 7.93 3.08 -10.53
CA TYR A 42 8.74 1.90 -10.24
C TYR A 42 10.19 2.11 -10.68
N ASN A 43 10.40 2.57 -11.93
CA ASN A 43 11.74 2.72 -12.48
C ASN A 43 12.55 3.85 -11.83
N GLN A 44 11.90 4.95 -11.47
CA GLN A 44 12.54 6.15 -10.92
C GLN A 44 12.76 6.06 -9.41
N PHE A 45 11.79 5.53 -8.67
CA PHE A 45 11.81 5.57 -7.21
C PHE A 45 11.81 4.20 -6.55
N ARG A 46 11.50 3.12 -7.28
CA ARG A 46 11.41 1.75 -6.75
C ARG A 46 10.55 1.69 -5.48
N PHE A 47 9.44 2.41 -5.46
CA PHE A 47 8.56 2.54 -4.31
C PHE A 47 9.24 3.13 -3.06
N ARG A 48 10.18 4.08 -3.22
CA ARG A 48 10.75 4.82 -2.08
C ARG A 48 9.76 5.86 -1.56
N ASP A 49 9.42 5.70 -0.28
CA ASP A 49 8.68 6.65 0.54
C ASP A 49 7.38 7.16 -0.14
N ASN A 50 6.95 8.37 0.17
CA ASN A 50 5.74 8.98 -0.39
C ASN A 50 5.95 9.61 -1.78
N GLN A 51 7.17 9.65 -2.31
CA GLN A 51 7.45 10.16 -3.66
C GLN A 51 6.75 9.33 -4.73
N THR A 52 6.46 8.06 -4.43
CA THR A 52 5.75 7.20 -5.37
C THR A 52 4.26 7.53 -5.46
N LEU A 53 3.65 8.10 -4.41
CA LEU A 53 2.26 8.56 -4.49
C LEU A 53 2.08 9.69 -5.50
N SER A 54 3.06 10.59 -5.65
CA SER A 54 2.92 11.72 -6.58
C SER A 54 2.85 11.33 -8.04
N CYS A 55 3.10 10.06 -8.34
CA CYS A 55 3.00 9.48 -9.66
C CYS A 55 1.63 8.92 -10.00
N ILE A 56 0.78 8.75 -9.00
CA ILE A 56 -0.55 8.20 -9.16
C ILE A 56 -1.51 9.38 -9.35
N GLY A 57 -2.41 9.26 -10.33
CA GLY A 57 -3.47 10.23 -10.54
C GLY A 57 -4.36 10.36 -9.31
N GLY A 58 -4.70 11.60 -8.92
CA GLY A 58 -5.59 11.85 -7.79
C GLY A 58 -5.47 13.28 -7.25
N THR A 59 -6.55 13.73 -6.63
CA THR A 59 -6.70 15.08 -6.06
C THR A 59 -5.80 15.32 -4.84
N ASP A 60 -5.53 14.26 -4.07
CA ASP A 60 -4.73 14.29 -2.86
C ASP A 60 -4.08 12.93 -2.59
N ASN A 61 -3.25 12.86 -1.54
CA ASN A 61 -2.53 11.63 -1.17
C ASN A 61 -3.45 10.51 -0.68
N ASN A 62 -4.63 10.80 -0.15
CA ASN A 62 -5.58 9.78 0.30
C ASN A 62 -6.20 9.08 -0.92
N ALA A 63 -6.69 9.86 -1.89
CA ALA A 63 -7.20 9.34 -3.16
C ALA A 63 -6.15 8.46 -3.87
N ARG A 64 -4.89 8.92 -3.92
CA ARG A 64 -3.77 8.18 -4.52
C ARG A 64 -3.44 6.89 -3.77
N ALA A 65 -3.44 6.94 -2.44
CA ALA A 65 -3.20 5.76 -1.60
C ALA A 65 -4.30 4.72 -1.77
N LYS A 66 -5.57 5.14 -1.88
CA LYS A 66 -6.70 4.24 -2.12
C LYS A 66 -6.56 3.49 -3.45
N LYS A 67 -6.27 4.21 -4.55
CA LYS A 67 -5.97 3.56 -5.85
C LYS A 67 -4.78 2.59 -5.74
N ALA A 68 -3.73 2.99 -5.05
CA ALA A 68 -2.56 2.14 -4.84
C ALA A 68 -2.92 0.85 -4.09
N CYS A 69 -3.77 0.92 -3.06
CA CYS A 69 -4.25 -0.24 -2.31
C CYS A 69 -5.11 -1.17 -3.18
N GLU A 70 -6.03 -0.61 -3.96
CA GLU A 70 -6.94 -1.38 -4.83
C GLU A 70 -6.19 -2.09 -5.95
N CYS A 71 -5.14 -1.47 -6.48
CA CYS A 71 -4.45 -1.94 -7.69
C CYS A 71 -3.06 -2.54 -7.42
N CYS A 72 -2.63 -2.65 -6.16
CA CYS A 72 -1.26 -3.09 -5.84
C CYS A 72 -0.95 -4.47 -6.43
N SER A 73 -1.94 -5.38 -6.42
CA SER A 73 -1.80 -6.75 -6.91
C SER A 73 -1.62 -6.79 -8.43
N CYS A 74 -2.15 -5.79 -9.15
CA CYS A 74 -2.00 -5.66 -10.60
C CYS A 74 -0.61 -5.19 -11.03
N VAL A 75 0.07 -4.43 -10.17
CA VAL A 75 1.48 -4.05 -10.39
C VAL A 75 2.41 -5.17 -9.92
N GLY A 76 2.07 -5.81 -8.81
CA GLY A 76 2.77 -6.95 -8.25
C GLY A 76 3.17 -6.75 -6.79
N LYS A 77 3.70 -7.82 -6.19
CA LYS A 77 3.96 -7.92 -4.74
C LYS A 77 4.74 -6.73 -4.15
N GLN A 78 5.70 -6.17 -4.88
CA GLN A 78 6.52 -5.04 -4.40
C GLN A 78 5.68 -3.79 -4.11
N MET A 79 4.63 -3.55 -4.90
CA MET A 79 3.69 -2.46 -4.67
C MET A 79 2.82 -2.73 -3.43
N CYS A 80 2.32 -3.96 -3.28
CA CYS A 80 1.55 -4.36 -2.11
C CYS A 80 2.36 -4.25 -0.81
N ASP A 81 3.61 -4.74 -0.83
CA ASP A 81 4.52 -4.64 0.31
C ASP A 81 4.83 -3.16 0.64
N TRP A 82 4.92 -2.29 -0.37
CA TRP A 82 5.11 -0.86 -0.16
C TRP A 82 3.89 -0.19 0.47
N VAL A 83 2.67 -0.37 -0.06
CA VAL A 83 1.46 0.25 0.54
C VAL A 83 1.27 -0.20 1.99
N THR A 84 1.62 -1.46 2.31
CA THR A 84 1.66 -1.95 3.68
C THR A 84 2.73 -1.28 4.53
N LYS A 85 3.95 -1.12 4.01
CA LYS A 85 5.04 -0.42 4.71
C LYS A 85 4.69 1.03 5.01
N GLN A 86 4.00 1.72 4.09
CA GLN A 86 3.53 3.08 4.30
C GLN A 86 2.34 3.18 5.25
N ARG A 87 1.74 2.04 5.64
CA ARG A 87 0.55 1.96 6.51
C ARG A 87 -0.63 2.75 5.93
N PHE A 88 -0.78 2.69 4.61
CA PHE A 88 -1.99 3.23 3.99
C PHE A 88 -3.20 2.42 4.44
N GLN A 89 -4.37 3.08 4.49
CA GLN A 89 -5.63 2.42 4.73
C GLN A 89 -6.07 1.69 3.46
N CYS A 90 -5.47 0.51 3.30
CA CYS A 90 -5.97 -0.62 2.55
C CYS A 90 -6.66 -1.54 3.57
#